data_AF-A0A8S9BVS8-F1
#
_entry.id   AF-A0A8S9BVS8-F1
#
_cell.length_a   1.000
_cell.length_b   1.000
_cell.length_c   1.000
_cell.angle_alpha   90.00
_cell.angle_beta   90.00
_cell.angle_gamma   90.00
#
_symmetry.space_group_name_H-M   'P 1'
#
loop_
_entity.id
_entity.type
_entity.pdbx_description
1 polymer ?
#
loop_
_entity_poly.entity_id
_entity_poly.type
_entity_poly.pdbx_seq_one_letter_code
_entity_poly.pdbx_strand_id
1 'polypeptide(L)'
;MSQHLRAPLPKSYEEWNREQLRNECVHRNLNPRGIKHHLIRILVNNDIAQRAREPRIVYNQENDPTGDLERAQIQKDFEDKMRDLSAEHAELTYYKMEVKRVEKVIEDRETQAYEAWQAKYSAV
;
A
#
# COMPACT_ATOMS: atom_id res chain seq x y z
N MET A 1 -34.35 -5.50 -16.31
CA MET A 1 -33.21 -6.21 -15.68
C MET A 1 -31.98 -5.34 -15.85
N SER A 2 -31.64 -4.54 -14.85
CA SER A 2 -30.54 -3.56 -14.95
C SER A 2 -29.19 -4.28 -14.92
N GLN A 3 -28.42 -4.10 -15.99
CA GLN A 3 -27.01 -4.42 -16.05
C GLN A 3 -26.30 -3.56 -15.01
N HIS A 4 -25.88 -4.16 -13.90
CA HIS A 4 -24.93 -3.52 -13.00
C HIS A 4 -23.59 -3.44 -13.73
N LEU A 5 -23.39 -2.31 -14.41
CA LEU A 5 -22.08 -1.82 -14.81
C LEU A 5 -21.21 -1.84 -13.54
N ARG A 6 -20.38 -2.88 -13.40
CA ARG A 6 -19.38 -2.94 -12.34
C ARG A 6 -18.42 -1.79 -12.61
N ALA A 7 -18.41 -0.83 -11.69
CA ALA A 7 -17.51 0.30 -11.73
C ALA A 7 -16.07 -0.18 -11.98
N PRO A 8 -15.25 0.60 -12.71
CA PRO A 8 -13.85 0.26 -12.91
C PRO A 8 -13.18 -0.01 -11.56
N LEU A 9 -12.25 -0.97 -11.55
CA LEU A 9 -11.45 -1.33 -10.38
C LEU A 9 -11.07 -0.08 -9.56
N PRO A 10 -11.32 -0.06 -8.25
CA PRO A 10 -11.06 1.12 -7.44
C PRO A 10 -9.59 1.50 -7.55
N LYS A 11 -9.35 2.80 -7.75
CA LYS A 11 -8.03 3.44 -7.72
C LYS A 11 -7.23 2.90 -6.53
N SER A 12 -6.06 2.35 -6.81
CA SER A 12 -5.12 1.81 -5.82
C SER A 12 -4.97 2.78 -4.63
N TYR A 13 -4.90 2.30 -3.39
CA TYR A 13 -4.82 3.16 -2.19
C TYR A 13 -3.59 4.11 -2.23
N GLU A 14 -2.58 3.77 -3.03
CA GLU A 14 -1.40 4.58 -3.32
C GLU A 14 -1.74 5.90 -4.02
N GLU A 15 -2.80 5.93 -4.83
CA GLU A 15 -3.29 7.12 -5.53
C GLU A 15 -4.07 8.07 -4.61
N TRP A 16 -4.53 7.57 -3.46
CA TRP A 16 -5.33 8.34 -2.53
C TRP A 16 -4.44 9.27 -1.72
N ASN A 17 -4.94 10.46 -1.41
CA ASN A 17 -4.28 11.36 -0.47
C ASN A 17 -4.50 10.88 0.97
N ARG A 18 -3.74 11.45 1.92
CA ARG A 18 -3.79 11.04 3.33
C ARG A 18 -5.17 11.24 3.97
N GLU A 19 -5.92 12.26 3.56
CA GLU A 19 -7.25 12.56 4.10
C GLU A 19 -8.28 11.52 3.63
N GLN A 20 -8.25 11.15 2.35
CA GLN A 20 -9.09 10.09 1.79
C GLN A 20 -8.85 8.75 2.51
N LEU A 21 -7.58 8.36 2.70
CA LEU A 21 -7.23 7.14 3.42
C LEU A 21 -7.68 7.17 4.88
N ARG A 22 -7.53 8.32 5.54
CA ARG A 22 -7.99 8.51 6.92
C ARG A 22 -9.50 8.36 7.03
N ASN A 23 -10.24 9.00 6.13
CA ASN A 23 -11.70 8.95 6.11
C ASN A 23 -12.20 7.51 5.89
N GLU A 24 -11.54 6.76 5.02
CA GLU A 24 -11.83 5.34 4.80
C GLU A 24 -11.57 4.48 6.03
N CYS A 25 -10.44 4.72 6.74
CA CYS A 25 -10.19 4.04 8.00
C CYS A 25 -11.29 4.33 9.03
N VAL A 26 -11.73 5.59 9.15
CA VAL A 26 -12.84 5.95 10.05
C VAL A 26 -14.13 5.23 9.65
N HIS A 27 -14.47 5.24 8.36
CA HIS A 27 -15.68 4.60 7.84
C HIS A 27 -15.73 3.10 8.17
N ARG A 28 -14.58 2.42 8.11
CA ARG A 28 -14.43 0.98 8.39
C ARG A 28 -14.20 0.65 9.87
N ASN A 29 -14.29 1.63 10.77
CA ASN A 29 -13.96 1.50 12.20
C ASN A 29 -12.53 0.96 12.46
N LEU A 30 -11.57 1.37 11.63
CA LEU A 30 -10.15 1.07 11.75
C LEU A 30 -9.40 2.25 12.38
N ASN A 31 -8.16 2.02 12.82
CA ASN A 31 -7.32 3.08 13.38
C ASN A 31 -6.99 4.14 12.29
N PRO A 32 -7.43 5.40 12.44
CA PRO A 32 -7.23 6.45 11.43
C PRO A 32 -5.95 7.27 11.67
N ARG A 33 -5.09 6.86 12.61
CA ARG A 33 -3.86 7.58 12.97
C ARG A 33 -2.66 7.04 12.20
N GLY A 34 -1.74 7.93 11.85
CA GLY A 34 -0.48 7.59 11.20
C GLY A 34 -0.15 8.46 9.99
N ILE A 35 0.96 8.11 9.35
CA ILE A 35 1.38 8.63 8.04
C ILE A 35 0.62 7.89 6.92
N LYS A 36 0.65 8.43 5.69
CA LYS A 36 -0.05 7.88 4.52
C LYS A 36 0.16 6.36 4.39
N HIS A 37 1.41 5.92 4.47
CA HIS A 37 1.79 4.51 4.37
C HIS A 37 1.11 3.62 5.44
N HIS A 38 1.05 4.06 6.71
CA HIS A 38 0.38 3.31 7.77
C HIS A 38 -1.10 3.08 7.47
N LEU A 39 -1.78 4.10 6.92
CA LEU A 39 -3.20 4.01 6.58
C LEU A 39 -3.43 3.03 5.42
N ILE A 40 -2.59 3.06 4.38
CA ILE A 40 -2.63 2.09 3.27
C ILE A 40 -2.52 0.67 3.82
N ARG A 41 -1.52 0.41 4.67
CA ARG A 41 -1.32 -0.93 5.27
C ARG A 41 -2.52 -1.41 6.08
N ILE A 42 -3.12 -0.52 6.87
CA ILE A 42 -4.31 -0.84 7.67
C ILE A 42 -5.48 -1.25 6.76
N LEU A 43 -5.74 -0.49 5.69
CA LEU A 43 -6.83 -0.76 4.75
C LEU A 43 -6.61 -2.07 3.98
N VAL A 44 -5.39 -2.30 3.49
CA VAL A 44 -5.03 -3.54 2.77
C VAL A 44 -5.17 -4.75 3.66
N ASN A 45 -4.64 -4.70 4.89
CA ASN A 45 -4.79 -5.80 5.84
C ASN A 45 -6.24 -6.06 6.22
N ASN A 46 -7.06 -5.00 6.31
CA ASN A 46 -8.50 -5.16 6.54
C ASN A 46 -9.17 -5.89 5.37
N ASP A 47 -8.82 -5.53 4.12
CA ASP A 47 -9.38 -6.18 2.93
C ASP A 47 -8.94 -7.65 2.81
N ILE A 48 -7.67 -7.96 3.10
CA ILE A 48 -7.18 -9.34 3.20
C ILE A 48 -7.99 -10.13 4.24
N ALA A 49 -8.18 -9.54 5.43
CA ALA A 49 -8.93 -10.19 6.50
C ALA A 49 -10.42 -10.36 6.18
N GLN A 50 -11.03 -9.44 5.42
CA GLN A 50 -12.41 -9.57 4.95
C GLN A 50 -12.53 -10.68 3.91
N ARG A 51 -11.65 -10.70 2.89
CA ARG A 51 -11.63 -11.75 1.86
C ARG A 51 -11.40 -13.14 2.46
N ALA A 52 -10.56 -13.27 3.48
CA ALA A 52 -10.31 -14.53 4.15
C ALA A 52 -11.55 -15.10 4.88
N ARG A 53 -12.58 -14.28 5.14
CA ARG A 53 -13.85 -14.70 5.74
C ARG A 53 -14.92 -15.04 4.70
N GLU A 54 -14.71 -14.68 3.43
CA GLU A 54 -15.68 -14.98 2.37
C GLU A 54 -15.65 -16.48 2.07
N PRO A 55 -16.81 -17.15 2.01
CA PRO A 55 -16.88 -18.56 1.62
C PRO A 55 -16.43 -18.68 0.15
N ARG A 56 -15.41 -19.50 -0.10
CA ARG A 56 -14.95 -19.83 -1.45
C ARG A 56 -15.83 -20.93 -2.05
N ILE A 57 -16.33 -20.68 -3.25
CA ILE A 57 -17.01 -21.69 -4.06
C ILE A 57 -15.93 -22.49 -4.80
N VAL A 58 -16.03 -23.82 -4.72
CA VAL A 58 -15.21 -24.72 -5.52
C VAL A 58 -15.98 -25.03 -6.80
N TYR A 59 -15.50 -24.50 -7.92
CA TYR A 59 -16.05 -24.79 -9.23
C TYR A 59 -15.51 -26.13 -9.73
N ASN A 60 -16.37 -26.90 -10.37
CA ASN A 60 -16.06 -28.21 -10.95
C ASN A 60 -16.91 -28.43 -12.21
N GLN A 61 -16.74 -29.58 -12.86
CA GLN A 61 -17.45 -29.90 -14.09
C GLN A 61 -18.98 -30.03 -13.92
N GLU A 62 -19.48 -30.21 -12.69
CA GLU A 62 -20.91 -30.33 -12.40
C GLU A 62 -21.60 -28.97 -12.26
N ASN A 63 -20.92 -27.97 -11.68
CA ASN A 63 -21.49 -26.64 -11.41
C ASN A 63 -20.97 -25.53 -12.34
N ASP A 64 -19.89 -25.77 -13.08
CA ASP A 64 -19.35 -24.92 -14.14
C ASP A 64 -18.74 -25.78 -15.27
N PRO A 65 -19.57 -26.42 -16.11
CA PRO A 65 -19.10 -27.30 -17.19
C PRO A 65 -18.19 -26.60 -18.21
N THR A 66 -18.32 -25.28 -18.31
CA THR A 66 -17.55 -24.41 -19.22
C THR A 66 -16.24 -23.90 -18.62
N GLY A 67 -16.09 -23.92 -17.30
CA GLY A 67 -14.97 -23.34 -16.57
C GLY A 67 -14.92 -21.81 -16.60
N ASP A 68 -16.00 -21.13 -16.98
CA ASP A 68 -16.03 -19.67 -17.11
C ASP A 68 -16.02 -18.98 -15.75
N LEU A 69 -16.73 -19.56 -14.77
CA LEU A 69 -16.79 -19.04 -13.41
C LEU A 69 -15.47 -19.32 -12.67
N GLU A 70 -14.87 -20.49 -12.90
CA GLU A 70 -13.54 -20.80 -12.39
C GLU A 70 -12.49 -19.80 -12.92
N ARG A 71 -12.46 -19.56 -14.23
CA ARG A 71 -11.56 -18.56 -14.84
C ARG A 71 -11.77 -17.16 -14.27
N ALA A 72 -13.03 -16.74 -14.11
CA ALA A 72 -13.34 -15.45 -13.52
C ALA A 72 -12.88 -15.34 -12.06
N GLN A 73 -13.03 -16.42 -11.27
CA GLN A 73 -12.55 -16.47 -9.90
C GLN A 73 -11.03 -16.39 -9.82
N ILE A 74 -10.31 -17.14 -10.68
CA ILE A 74 -8.84 -17.09 -10.76
C ILE A 74 -8.35 -15.69 -11.15
N GLN A 75 -9.01 -15.05 -12.12
CA GLN A 75 -8.66 -13.69 -12.53
C GLN A 75 -8.83 -12.70 -11.37
N LYS A 76 -9.94 -12.79 -10.63
CA LYS A 76 -10.17 -11.96 -9.44
C LYS A 76 -9.11 -12.22 -8.36
N ASP A 77 -8.78 -13.48 -8.10
CA ASP A 77 -7.75 -13.87 -7.12
C ASP A 77 -6.38 -13.28 -7.49
N PHE A 78 -6.04 -13.24 -8.79
CA PHE A 78 -4.82 -12.63 -9.28
C PHE A 78 -4.80 -11.11 -9.08
N GLU A 79 -5.91 -10.43 -9.39
CA GLU A 79 -6.06 -8.98 -9.18
C GLU A 79 -5.94 -8.61 -7.70
N ASP A 80 -6.61 -9.37 -6.81
CA ASP A 80 -6.52 -9.18 -5.36
C ASP A 80 -5.07 -9.34 -4.87
N LYS A 81 -4.36 -10.36 -5.36
CA LYS A 81 -2.95 -10.59 -5.02
C LYS A 81 -2.02 -9.47 -5.51
N MET A 82 -2.26 -8.95 -6.71
CA MET A 82 -1.50 -7.82 -7.24
C MET A 82 -1.68 -6.56 -6.39
N ARG A 83 -2.91 -6.34 -5.88
CA ARG A 83 -3.20 -5.23 -4.98
C ARG A 83 -2.53 -5.39 -3.61
N ASP A 84 -2.44 -6.60 -3.11
CA ASP A 84 -1.75 -6.86 -1.85
C ASP A 84 -0.24 -6.61 -1.98
N LEU A 85 0.36 -7.01 -3.12
CA LEU A 85 1.77 -6.73 -3.43
C LEU A 85 2.07 -5.24 -3.63
N SER A 86 1.13 -4.44 -4.17
CA SER A 86 1.34 -3.00 -4.33
C SER A 86 1.55 -2.30 -2.99
N ALA A 87 0.85 -2.77 -1.95
CA ALA A 87 0.98 -2.25 -0.60
C ALA A 87 2.37 -2.51 -0.01
N GLU A 88 2.90 -3.73 -0.19
CA GLU A 88 4.28 -4.07 0.19
C GLU A 88 5.30 -3.21 -0.58
N HIS A 89 5.02 -2.94 -1.86
CA HIS A 89 5.86 -2.07 -2.67
C HIS A 89 5.83 -0.60 -2.18
N ALA A 90 4.68 -0.11 -1.73
CA ALA A 90 4.53 1.21 -1.13
C ALA A 90 5.34 1.32 0.18
N GLU A 91 5.38 0.26 0.99
CA GLU A 91 6.22 0.17 2.19
C GLU A 91 7.71 0.29 1.84
N LEU A 92 8.16 -0.50 0.88
CA LEU A 92 9.54 -0.48 0.42
C LEU A 92 9.94 0.90 -0.12
N THR A 93 9.04 1.55 -0.85
CA THR A 93 9.28 2.88 -1.42
C THR A 93 9.42 3.94 -0.33
N TYR A 94 8.58 3.89 0.71
CA TYR A 94 8.68 4.77 1.86
C TYR A 94 10.04 4.62 2.56
N TYR A 95 10.44 3.39 2.91
CA TYR A 95 11.72 3.18 3.60
C TYR A 95 12.92 3.59 2.76
N LYS A 96 12.89 3.37 1.44
CA LYS A 96 13.94 3.86 0.53
C LYS A 96 14.08 5.39 0.57
N MET A 97 12.97 6.13 0.60
CA MET A 97 13.02 7.59 0.68
C MET A 97 13.52 8.06 2.06
N GLU A 98 13.11 7.38 3.12
CA GLU A 98 13.52 7.73 4.48
C GLU A 98 15.02 7.48 4.72
N VAL A 99 15.55 6.38 4.18
CA VAL A 99 17.01 6.11 4.18
C VAL A 99 17.76 7.24 3.50
N LYS A 100 17.36 7.64 2.28
CA LYS A 100 17.99 8.76 1.55
C LYS A 100 17.94 10.07 2.35
N ARG A 101 16.82 10.34 3.03
CA ARG A 101 16.67 11.53 3.87
C ARG A 101 17.67 11.52 5.02
N VAL A 102 17.84 10.37 5.68
CA VAL A 102 18.79 10.22 6.79
C VAL A 102 20.23 10.32 6.31
N GLU A 103 20.57 9.68 5.19
CA GLU A 103 21.91 9.77 4.56
C GLU A 103 22.30 11.23 4.32
N LYS A 104 21.40 12.02 3.72
CA LYS A 104 21.64 13.45 3.50
C LYS A 104 21.88 14.23 4.79
N VAL A 105 21.13 13.94 5.85
CA VAL A 105 21.31 14.60 7.15
C VAL A 105 22.66 14.26 7.78
N ILE A 106 23.16 13.04 7.57
CA ILE A 106 24.49 12.63 8.02
C ILE A 106 25.56 13.39 7.24
N GLU A 107 25.46 13.42 5.91
CA GLU A 107 26.39 14.15 5.03
C GLU A 107 26.45 15.65 5.40
N ASP A 108 25.30 16.31 5.53
CA ASP A 108 25.21 17.73 5.91
C ASP A 108 25.90 18.00 7.27
N ARG A 109 25.78 17.07 8.23
CA ARG A 109 26.42 17.19 9.56
C ARG A 109 27.92 16.99 9.49
N GLU A 110 28.39 16.06 8.66
CA GLU A 110 29.82 15.83 8.45
C GLU A 110 30.47 17.05 7.78
N THR A 111 29.81 17.64 6.78
CA THR A 111 30.27 18.89 6.15
C THR A 111 30.35 20.03 7.17
N GLN A 112 29.30 20.25 7.96
CA GLN A 112 29.31 21.29 9.00
C GLN A 112 30.41 21.07 10.04
N ALA A 113 30.64 19.82 10.46
CA ALA A 113 31.70 19.49 11.41
C ALA A 113 33.09 19.77 10.82
N TYR A 114 33.29 19.47 9.53
CA TYR A 114 34.53 19.75 8.82
C TYR A 114 34.79 21.24 8.66
N GLU A 115 33.78 22.01 8.24
CA GLU A 115 33.87 23.48 8.11
C GLU A 115 34.16 24.14 9.46
N ALA A 116 33.49 23.71 10.53
CA ALA A 116 33.73 24.19 11.88
C ALA A 116 35.16 23.86 12.37
N TRP A 117 35.68 22.68 12.02
CA TRP A 117 37.05 22.31 12.32
C TRP A 117 38.05 23.19 11.54
N GLN A 118 37.87 23.37 10.23
CA GLN A 118 38.73 24.25 9.44
C GLN A 118 38.74 25.69 9.97
N ALA A 119 37.57 26.26 10.26
CA ALA A 119 37.46 27.61 10.82
C ALA A 119 38.24 27.77 12.14
N LYS A 120 38.30 26.71 12.96
CA LYS A 120 38.99 26.73 14.25
C LYS A 120 40.51 26.56 14.13
N TYR A 121 40.99 25.81 13.13
CA TYR A 121 42.40 25.39 13.05
C TYR A 121 43.18 25.97 11.86
N SER A 122 42.53 26.67 10.94
CA SER A 122 43.18 27.33 9.78
C SER A 122 43.45 28.83 10.00
N ALA A 123 43.12 29.38 11.17
CA ALA A 123 43.36 30.78 11.56
C ALA A 123 44.63 30.98 12.41
N VAL A 124 45.50 29.96 12.47
CA VAL A 124 46.83 29.97 13.11
C VAL A 124 47.89 29.98 12.01
#